data_AF-A0A522RQZ3-F1
#
_entry.id   AF-A0A522RQZ3-F1
#
_cell.length_a   1.000
_cell.length_b   1.000
_cell.length_c   1.000
_cell.angle_alpha   90.00
_cell.angle_beta   90.00
_cell.angle_gamma   90.00
#
_symmetry.space_group_name_H-M   'P 1'
#
loop_
_entity.id
_entity.type
_entity.pdbx_description
1 polymer ?
#
loop_
_entity_poly.entity_id
_entity_poly.type
_entity_poly.pdbx_seq_one_letter_code
_entity_poly.pdbx_strand_id
1 'polypeptide(L)'
;MNSKVAVRTLAITLGMLAASAAMHVPAALAAGQGAPTSFNSHRRACSVANLRGTFGLISVGSFDGTPFTRAGWETFDGKGYTSGTATNSVSGTASPSTFIGTYTVNADCTGTLTVNDSEFGPTHYNVVIVDAGRGVMAMCIDPGANITLDLKKQFPGGDEGCVASVVEIASAISSVSIFVMLRLQGQVRLRAALRSTSA
;
A
#
# COMPACT_ATOMS: atom_id res chain seq x y z
N MET A 1 13.37 -59.59 -8.90
CA MET A 1 11.93 -59.31 -9.13
C MET A 1 11.78 -57.82 -9.44
N ASN A 2 11.28 -57.31 -10.56
CA ASN A 2 11.10 -57.80 -11.92
C ASN A 2 11.13 -56.55 -12.81
N SER A 3 12.00 -56.57 -13.82
CA SER A 3 12.02 -55.64 -14.95
C SER A 3 10.91 -55.97 -15.95
N LYS A 4 10.65 -55.03 -16.87
CA LYS A 4 10.03 -55.20 -18.21
C LYS A 4 8.53 -54.91 -18.30
N VAL A 5 8.20 -53.72 -18.81
CA VAL A 5 7.23 -53.59 -19.92
C VAL A 5 7.86 -52.66 -20.96
N ALA A 6 8.81 -53.23 -21.71
CA ALA A 6 9.11 -52.79 -23.06
C ALA A 6 8.11 -53.47 -24.01
N VAL A 7 8.10 -53.05 -25.27
CA VAL A 7 7.47 -53.70 -26.44
C VAL A 7 6.05 -53.20 -26.76
N ARG A 8 5.99 -52.14 -27.55
CA ARG A 8 5.07 -52.08 -28.71
C ARG A 8 5.79 -51.42 -29.89
N THR A 9 6.46 -52.27 -30.65
CA THR A 9 7.02 -52.05 -31.98
C THR A 9 5.89 -51.77 -32.98
N LEU A 10 6.05 -50.80 -33.89
CA LEU A 10 5.97 -51.09 -35.32
C LEU A 10 6.63 -49.98 -36.15
N ALA A 11 7.66 -50.38 -36.88
CA ALA A 11 8.32 -49.59 -37.90
C ALA A 11 7.41 -49.43 -39.12
N ILE A 12 7.43 -48.24 -39.75
CA ILE A 12 7.08 -48.07 -41.16
C ILE A 12 8.19 -47.25 -41.82
N THR A 13 8.51 -47.67 -43.02
CA THR A 13 9.78 -47.65 -43.73
C THR A 13 10.13 -46.37 -44.50
N LEU A 14 11.44 -46.21 -44.71
CA LEU A 14 12.20 -45.47 -45.73
C LEU A 14 11.43 -44.95 -46.96
N GLY A 15 11.71 -43.69 -47.36
CA GLY A 15 11.27 -43.11 -48.64
C GLY A 15 11.90 -41.77 -49.03
N MET A 16 13.12 -41.84 -49.58
CA MET A 16 13.72 -40.99 -50.65
C MET A 16 14.09 -39.51 -50.41
N LEU A 17 15.37 -39.25 -50.71
CA LEU A 17 15.97 -37.96 -51.07
C LEU A 17 15.25 -37.31 -52.28
N ALA A 18 14.99 -36.01 -52.20
CA ALA A 18 14.95 -35.14 -53.36
C ALA A 18 15.50 -33.74 -53.00
N ALA A 19 16.33 -33.22 -53.88
CA ALA A 19 17.15 -32.03 -53.70
C ALA A 19 16.37 -30.71 -53.82
N SER A 20 16.80 -29.75 -52.99
CA SER A 20 16.81 -28.28 -53.14
C SER A 20 15.89 -27.58 -54.16
N ALA A 21 15.04 -26.68 -53.65
CA ALA A 21 14.71 -25.44 -54.33
C ALA A 21 14.69 -24.28 -53.31
N ALA A 22 15.52 -23.27 -53.57
CA ALA A 22 15.58 -22.04 -52.80
C ALA A 22 14.27 -21.27 -52.95
N MET A 23 13.61 -20.96 -51.83
CA MET A 23 12.49 -20.02 -51.78
C MET A 23 12.77 -18.99 -50.70
N HIS A 24 12.72 -17.73 -51.13
CA HIS A 24 13.06 -16.54 -50.38
C HIS A 24 12.08 -16.36 -49.21
N VAL A 25 12.59 -16.26 -47.98
CA VAL A 25 11.76 -15.84 -46.84
C VAL A 25 11.64 -14.32 -46.89
N PRO A 26 10.43 -13.76 -47.00
CA PRO A 26 10.24 -12.32 -47.08
C PRO A 26 10.56 -11.66 -45.74
N ALA A 27 11.07 -10.44 -45.84
CA ALA A 27 11.17 -9.51 -44.73
C ALA A 27 9.80 -9.25 -44.09
N ALA A 28 9.84 -8.85 -42.82
CA ALA A 28 8.75 -8.36 -41.97
C ALA A 28 8.07 -9.40 -41.06
N LEU A 29 8.74 -9.73 -39.95
CA LEU A 29 8.05 -9.75 -38.66
C LEU A 29 8.65 -8.64 -37.80
N ALA A 30 7.84 -7.60 -37.56
CA ALA A 30 8.13 -6.58 -36.58
C ALA A 30 8.33 -7.25 -35.22
N ALA A 31 9.58 -7.27 -34.75
CA ALA A 31 9.85 -7.34 -33.33
C ALA A 31 9.38 -6.02 -32.72
N GLY A 32 8.06 -5.90 -32.52
CA GLY A 32 7.52 -5.02 -31.52
C GLY A 32 8.10 -5.50 -30.20
N GLN A 33 9.24 -4.91 -29.82
CA GLN A 33 9.64 -4.85 -28.43
C GLN A 33 8.52 -4.06 -27.74
N GLY A 34 7.47 -4.77 -27.35
CA GLY A 34 6.78 -4.40 -26.14
C GLY A 34 7.88 -4.39 -25.10
N ALA A 35 8.37 -3.19 -24.78
CA ALA A 35 9.09 -2.96 -23.54
C ALA A 35 8.32 -3.74 -22.47
N PRO A 36 9.00 -4.45 -21.55
CA PRO A 36 8.28 -4.99 -20.41
C PRO A 36 7.47 -3.82 -19.88
N THR A 37 6.15 -3.90 -20.01
CA THR A 37 5.28 -3.06 -19.23
C THR A 37 5.66 -3.48 -17.83
N SER A 38 6.55 -2.68 -17.22
CA SER A 38 6.73 -2.69 -15.80
C SER A 38 5.31 -2.68 -15.29
N PHE A 39 4.88 -3.81 -14.71
CA PHE A 39 3.82 -3.73 -13.75
C PHE A 39 4.42 -2.79 -12.72
N ASN A 40 4.14 -1.50 -12.89
CA ASN A 40 4.29 -0.52 -11.86
C ASN A 40 3.19 -0.88 -10.87
N SER A 41 3.35 -2.02 -10.20
CA SER A 41 2.93 -2.14 -8.84
C SER A 41 3.69 -0.99 -8.20
N HIS A 42 3.01 0.14 -8.03
CA HIS A 42 3.24 0.99 -6.89
C HIS A 42 3.09 0.10 -5.65
N ARG A 43 4.05 -0.81 -5.40
CA ARG A 43 4.44 -1.16 -4.06
C ARG A 43 5.01 0.13 -3.55
N ARG A 44 4.14 0.97 -3.00
CA ARG A 44 4.54 2.23 -2.38
C ARG A 44 5.55 1.81 -1.32
N ALA A 45 6.82 2.04 -1.59
CA ALA A 45 7.87 1.62 -0.69
C ALA A 45 7.60 2.26 0.66
N CYS A 46 7.60 1.44 1.72
CA CYS A 46 7.49 1.97 3.05
C CYS A 46 8.78 2.71 3.40
N SER A 47 8.64 3.76 4.18
CA SER A 47 9.75 4.54 4.71
C SER A 47 9.35 5.10 6.05
N VAL A 48 10.33 5.55 6.82
CA VAL A 48 10.08 6.20 8.12
C VAL A 48 9.12 7.38 7.94
N ALA A 49 9.23 8.13 6.83
CA ALA A 49 8.32 9.25 6.52
C ALA A 49 6.86 8.83 6.25
N ASN A 50 6.59 7.55 5.97
CA ASN A 50 5.22 7.06 5.74
C ASN A 50 4.51 6.77 7.08
N LEU A 51 5.26 6.45 8.14
CA LEU A 51 4.73 6.21 9.46
C LEU A 51 4.77 7.51 10.28
N ARG A 52 3.71 8.32 10.14
CA ARG A 52 3.58 9.62 10.82
C ARG A 52 2.19 9.85 11.38
N GLY A 53 2.13 10.63 12.45
CA GLY A 53 0.89 11.05 13.12
C GLY A 53 0.54 10.16 14.31
N THR A 54 -0.63 10.42 14.89
CA THR A 54 -1.10 9.76 16.11
C THR A 54 -1.99 8.56 15.78
N PHE A 55 -1.71 7.45 16.44
CA PHE A 55 -2.42 6.20 16.33
C PHE A 55 -3.02 5.85 17.69
N GLY A 56 -4.25 5.36 17.70
CA GLY A 56 -4.79 4.64 18.84
C GLY A 56 -4.18 3.25 18.87
N LEU A 57 -3.87 2.75 20.06
CA LEU A 57 -3.25 1.45 20.24
C LEU A 57 -4.05 0.56 21.19
N ILE A 58 -4.04 -0.74 20.91
CA ILE A 58 -4.44 -1.79 21.83
C ILE A 58 -3.33 -2.86 21.86
N SER A 59 -2.98 -3.32 23.06
CA SER A 59 -2.03 -4.40 23.27
C SER A 59 -2.66 -5.46 24.15
N VAL A 60 -2.43 -6.73 23.82
CA VAL A 60 -2.92 -7.87 24.60
C VAL A 60 -1.82 -8.93 24.67
N GLY A 61 -1.75 -9.64 25.79
CA GLY A 61 -0.78 -10.71 25.94
C GLY A 61 -0.47 -11.07 27.38
N SER A 62 0.78 -11.47 27.61
CA SER A 62 1.30 -11.77 28.94
C SER A 62 2.81 -11.54 29.05
N PHE A 63 3.28 -11.27 30.26
CA PHE A 63 4.70 -11.31 30.66
C PHE A 63 4.87 -12.42 31.70
N ASP A 64 5.72 -13.41 31.41
CA ASP A 64 5.97 -14.57 32.29
C ASP A 64 4.69 -15.26 32.78
N GLY A 65 3.70 -15.36 31.88
CA GLY A 65 2.39 -15.94 32.17
C GLY A 65 1.41 -15.01 32.89
N THR A 66 1.82 -13.82 33.31
CA THR A 66 0.96 -12.81 33.93
C THR A 66 0.15 -12.07 32.84
N PRO A 67 -1.20 -12.11 32.88
CA PRO A 67 -2.03 -11.45 31.87
C PRO A 67 -1.80 -9.93 31.83
N PHE A 68 -1.69 -9.41 30.59
CA PHE A 68 -1.43 -8.01 30.32
C PHE A 68 -2.36 -7.48 29.23
N THR A 69 -2.91 -6.29 29.45
CA THR A 69 -3.57 -5.50 28.40
C THR A 69 -3.17 -4.04 28.50
N ARG A 70 -3.23 -3.33 27.37
CA ARG A 70 -2.90 -1.91 27.29
C ARG A 70 -3.77 -1.21 26.27
N ALA A 71 -4.23 -0.02 26.58
CA ALA A 71 -4.93 0.86 25.63
C ALA A 71 -4.40 2.28 25.74
N GLY A 72 -4.25 2.98 24.62
CA GLY A 72 -3.70 4.33 24.63
C GLY A 72 -3.55 4.93 23.25
N TRP A 73 -2.57 5.81 23.10
CA TRP A 73 -2.17 6.37 21.81
C TRP A 73 -0.66 6.55 21.72
N GLU A 74 -0.16 6.48 20.50
CA GLU A 74 1.25 6.59 20.15
C GLU A 74 1.39 7.47 18.91
N THR A 75 2.33 8.41 18.94
CA THR A 75 2.58 9.36 17.86
C THR A 75 3.92 9.06 17.23
N PHE A 76 3.92 8.86 15.92
CA PHE A 76 5.14 8.71 15.11
C PHE A 76 5.47 10.03 14.43
N ASP A 77 6.73 10.45 14.52
CA ASP A 77 7.18 11.74 14.00
C ASP A 77 7.54 11.74 12.49
N GLY A 78 7.55 10.58 11.84
CA GLY A 78 8.05 10.40 10.48
C GLY A 78 9.57 10.52 10.32
N LYS A 79 10.35 10.53 11.41
CA LYS A 79 11.82 10.65 11.45
C LYS A 79 12.52 9.59 12.33
N GLY A 80 11.76 8.70 12.96
CA GLY A 80 12.28 7.55 13.71
C GLY A 80 12.10 7.66 15.22
N TYR A 81 11.39 8.68 15.72
CA TYR A 81 11.04 8.82 17.13
C TYR A 81 9.54 8.72 17.37
N THR A 82 9.19 8.12 18.50
CA THR A 82 7.80 7.99 18.90
C THR A 82 7.61 8.32 20.38
N SER A 83 6.40 8.73 20.72
CA SER A 83 5.97 9.00 22.09
C SER A 83 4.49 8.74 22.25
N GLY A 84 4.08 8.43 23.47
CA GLY A 84 2.69 8.13 23.76
C GLY A 84 2.36 8.05 25.23
N THR A 85 1.07 7.80 25.48
CA THR A 85 0.54 7.52 26.81
C THR A 85 -0.43 6.37 26.73
N ALA A 86 -0.47 5.54 27.76
CA ALA A 86 -1.40 4.43 27.82
C ALA A 86 -1.90 4.19 29.25
N THR A 87 -2.93 3.37 29.35
CA THR A 87 -3.30 2.67 30.57
C THR A 87 -2.92 1.21 30.39
N ASN A 88 -2.06 0.73 31.28
CA ASN A 88 -1.66 -0.66 31.40
C ASN A 88 -2.61 -1.36 32.37
N SER A 89 -2.86 -2.65 32.15
CA SER A 89 -3.55 -3.50 33.10
C SER A 89 -2.83 -4.83 33.25
N VAL A 90 -2.35 -5.07 34.47
CA VAL A 90 -1.63 -6.30 34.84
C VAL A 90 -2.53 -7.09 35.79
N SER A 91 -2.95 -8.28 35.37
CA SER A 91 -3.89 -9.12 36.13
C SER A 91 -5.14 -8.37 36.64
N GLY A 92 -5.64 -7.40 35.86
CA GLY A 92 -6.82 -6.60 36.20
C GLY A 92 -6.55 -5.33 37.01
N THR A 93 -5.32 -5.08 37.45
CA THR A 93 -4.95 -3.81 38.12
C THR A 93 -4.48 -2.81 37.08
N ALA A 94 -5.14 -1.66 37.00
CA ALA A 94 -4.87 -0.64 35.98
C ALA A 94 -3.97 0.50 36.51
N SER A 95 -3.01 0.92 35.69
CA SER A 95 -2.03 1.97 35.98
C SER A 95 -1.80 2.82 34.71
N PRO A 96 -1.73 4.16 34.82
CA PRO A 96 -1.35 5.00 33.70
C PRO A 96 0.17 4.96 33.48
N SER A 97 0.60 5.07 32.24
CA SER A 97 2.01 5.12 31.85
C SER A 97 2.24 6.11 30.72
N THR A 98 3.48 6.60 30.63
CA THR A 98 3.98 7.33 29.47
C THR A 98 5.20 6.64 28.91
N PHE A 99 5.45 6.83 27.62
CA PHE A 99 6.56 6.18 26.97
C PHE A 99 7.13 7.01 25.82
N ILE A 100 8.41 6.78 25.56
CA ILE A 100 9.13 7.30 24.41
C ILE A 100 9.86 6.14 23.73
N GLY A 101 10.17 6.29 22.45
CA GLY A 101 10.77 5.21 21.70
C GLY A 101 11.41 5.65 20.40
N THR A 102 11.99 4.67 19.74
CA THR A 102 12.53 4.78 18.39
C THR A 102 12.01 3.67 17.52
N TYR A 103 11.94 3.91 16.21
CA TYR A 103 11.51 2.90 15.25
C TYR A 103 12.28 3.00 13.94
N THR A 104 12.33 1.89 13.24
CA THR A 104 12.87 1.78 11.88
C THR A 104 11.77 1.31 10.93
N VAL A 105 11.92 1.63 9.65
CA VAL A 105 11.00 1.18 8.61
C VAL A 105 11.80 0.79 7.37
N ASN A 106 11.62 -0.45 6.95
CA ASN A 106 12.18 -1.02 5.74
C ASN A 106 11.24 -0.79 4.55
N ALA A 107 11.81 -0.88 3.33
CA ALA A 107 11.06 -0.67 2.08
C ALA A 107 9.91 -1.67 1.87
N ASP A 108 10.02 -2.87 2.48
CA ASP A 108 9.02 -3.94 2.47
C ASP A 108 7.92 -3.79 3.53
N CYS A 109 7.85 -2.64 4.21
CA CYS A 109 6.89 -2.32 5.26
C CYS A 109 7.09 -3.10 6.57
N THR A 110 8.23 -3.77 6.75
CA THR A 110 8.66 -4.28 8.04
C THR A 110 9.48 -3.24 8.80
N GLY A 111 9.75 -3.48 10.07
CA GLY A 111 10.65 -2.64 10.84
C GLY A 111 10.81 -3.13 12.27
N THR A 112 11.42 -2.30 13.09
CA THR A 112 11.55 -2.50 14.52
C THR A 112 11.00 -1.30 15.28
N LEU A 113 10.55 -1.54 16.51
CA LEU A 113 10.11 -0.52 17.45
C LEU A 113 10.72 -0.84 18.82
N THR A 114 11.35 0.16 19.44
CA THR A 114 11.83 0.10 20.82
C THR A 114 11.06 1.13 21.63
N VAL A 115 10.36 0.69 22.67
CA VAL A 115 9.57 1.55 23.56
C VAL A 115 10.16 1.48 24.95
N ASN A 116 10.49 2.63 25.54
CA ASN A 116 10.86 2.76 26.93
C ASN A 116 9.66 3.27 27.73
N ASP A 117 8.97 2.36 28.40
CA ASP A 117 7.77 2.65 29.19
C ASP A 117 8.15 3.02 30.62
N SER A 118 7.47 4.01 31.19
CA SER A 118 7.70 4.46 32.57
C SER A 118 7.48 3.37 33.63
N GLU A 119 6.68 2.35 33.34
CA GLU A 119 6.33 1.27 34.25
C GLU A 119 7.16 0.00 34.03
N PHE A 120 7.43 -0.36 32.76
CA PHE A 120 8.07 -1.64 32.41
C PHE A 120 9.49 -1.50 31.87
N GLY A 121 9.96 -0.28 31.58
CA GLY A 121 11.26 -0.04 30.97
C GLY A 121 11.29 -0.37 29.46
N PRO A 122 12.47 -0.70 28.90
CA PRO A 122 12.63 -0.91 27.48
C PRO A 122 12.00 -2.24 27.02
N THR A 123 11.21 -2.17 25.95
CA THR A 123 10.64 -3.33 25.25
C THR A 123 10.89 -3.23 23.75
N HIS A 124 11.04 -4.38 23.08
CA HIS A 124 11.41 -4.46 21.67
C HIS A 124 10.35 -5.21 20.87
N TYR A 125 10.03 -4.69 19.68
CA TYR A 125 8.99 -5.23 18.81
C TYR A 125 9.47 -5.34 17.37
N ASN A 126 9.01 -6.40 16.70
CA ASN A 126 8.94 -6.44 15.25
C ASN A 126 7.63 -5.82 14.79
N VAL A 127 7.69 -4.94 13.79
CA VAL A 127 6.51 -4.23 13.28
C VAL A 127 6.27 -4.52 11.81
N VAL A 128 5.01 -4.50 11.43
CA VAL A 128 4.53 -4.56 10.05
C VAL A 128 3.54 -3.42 9.84
N ILE A 129 3.84 -2.57 8.88
CA ILE A 129 2.98 -1.46 8.48
C ILE A 129 1.99 -1.95 7.44
N VAL A 130 0.71 -1.64 7.67
CA VAL A 130 -0.41 -2.05 6.82
C VAL A 130 -1.27 -0.83 6.44
N ASP A 131 -2.25 -1.05 5.58
CA ASP A 131 -3.24 -0.05 5.17
C ASP A 131 -2.60 1.29 4.73
N ALA A 132 -1.58 1.21 3.88
CA ALA A 132 -0.83 2.37 3.36
C ALA A 132 -0.25 3.30 4.43
N GLY A 133 0.14 2.76 5.60
CA GLY A 133 0.68 3.54 6.72
C GLY A 133 -0.36 3.99 7.73
N ARG A 134 -1.62 3.55 7.60
CA ARG A 134 -2.70 3.86 8.56
C ARG A 134 -2.91 2.78 9.61
N GLY A 135 -2.27 1.62 9.47
CA GLY A 135 -2.25 0.58 10.49
C GLY A 135 -0.83 0.08 10.75
N VAL A 136 -0.56 -0.34 11.98
CA VAL A 136 0.67 -1.02 12.37
C VAL A 136 0.31 -2.22 13.23
N MET A 137 0.86 -3.37 12.88
CA MET A 137 0.79 -4.59 13.66
C MET A 137 2.17 -4.88 14.22
N ALA A 138 2.26 -5.27 15.48
CA ALA A 138 3.53 -5.53 16.12
C ALA A 138 3.45 -6.70 17.10
N MET A 139 4.59 -7.37 17.30
CA MET A 139 4.77 -8.41 18.30
C MET A 139 6.02 -8.11 19.12
N CYS A 140 5.92 -8.29 20.45
CA CYS A 140 7.07 -8.18 21.33
C CYS A 140 8.04 -9.34 21.07
N ILE A 141 9.34 -9.07 21.08
CA ILE A 141 10.40 -10.06 20.84
C ILE A 141 11.28 -10.30 22.08
N ASP A 142 10.95 -9.66 23.20
CA ASP A 142 11.68 -9.85 24.45
C ASP A 142 11.37 -11.24 25.05
N PRO A 143 12.37 -11.92 25.65
CA PRO A 143 12.15 -13.18 26.36
C PRO A 143 11.08 -13.04 27.45
N GLY A 144 10.21 -14.05 27.57
CA GLY A 144 9.13 -14.06 28.57
C GLY A 144 7.89 -13.24 28.18
N ALA A 145 7.96 -12.41 27.12
CA ALA A 145 6.85 -11.62 26.63
C ALA A 145 6.12 -12.32 25.47
N ASN A 146 4.81 -12.49 25.60
CA ASN A 146 3.93 -12.96 24.52
C ASN A 146 2.85 -11.91 24.30
N ILE A 147 3.20 -10.84 23.58
CA ILE A 147 2.37 -9.63 23.47
C ILE A 147 2.25 -9.23 22.01
N THR A 148 1.02 -8.93 21.60
CA THR A 148 0.73 -8.28 20.33
C THR A 148 0.28 -6.84 20.57
N LEU A 149 0.48 -6.01 19.56
CA LEU A 149 0.12 -4.61 19.55
C LEU A 149 -0.49 -4.27 18.19
N ASP A 150 -1.68 -3.67 18.20
CA ASP A 150 -2.38 -3.19 17.01
C ASP A 150 -2.56 -1.69 17.16
N LEU A 151 -2.09 -0.94 16.16
CA LEU A 151 -2.23 0.50 16.10
C LEU A 151 -3.03 0.90 14.86
N LYS A 152 -3.96 1.85 15.05
CA LYS A 152 -4.77 2.44 13.99
C LYS A 152 -4.68 3.96 14.03
N LYS A 153 -4.46 4.58 12.87
CA LYS A 153 -4.36 6.05 12.75
C LYS A 153 -5.67 6.70 13.21
N GLN A 154 -5.60 7.65 14.15
CA GLN A 154 -6.80 8.25 14.76
C GLN A 154 -7.56 9.16 13.78
N PHE A 155 -6.83 9.93 12.96
CA PHE A 155 -7.40 10.85 11.98
C PHE A 155 -6.76 10.62 10.60
N PRO A 156 -7.26 9.64 9.82
CA PRO A 156 -6.64 9.20 8.56
C PRO A 156 -6.73 10.20 7.37
N GLY A 157 -6.99 11.49 7.60
CA GLY A 157 -7.03 12.53 6.55
C GLY A 157 -6.44 13.88 6.95
N GLY A 158 -5.82 13.99 8.13
CA GLY A 158 -5.28 15.26 8.64
C GLY A 158 -3.98 15.73 7.95
N ASP A 159 -3.28 14.83 7.27
CA ASP A 159 -2.01 15.08 6.58
C ASP A 159 -2.13 15.17 5.05
N GLU A 160 -3.31 14.92 4.47
CA GLU A 160 -3.62 15.16 3.05
C GLU A 160 -4.38 16.49 2.81
N GLY A 161 -4.70 17.21 3.88
CA GLY A 161 -5.44 18.47 3.88
C GLY A 161 -4.65 19.69 3.42
N CYS A 162 -4.16 19.70 2.18
CA CYS A 162 -3.90 20.94 1.44
C CYS A 162 -3.87 20.75 -0.11
N VAL A 163 -3.73 19.53 -0.62
CA VAL A 163 -3.54 19.28 -2.07
C VAL A 163 -4.74 18.67 -2.79
N ALA A 164 -5.73 18.13 -2.07
CA ALA A 164 -6.90 17.49 -2.69
C ALA A 164 -7.85 18.46 -3.40
N SER A 165 -7.82 19.77 -3.09
CA SER A 165 -8.81 20.72 -3.64
C SER A 165 -8.51 21.13 -5.09
N VAL A 166 -7.25 21.13 -5.55
CA VAL A 166 -6.93 21.78 -6.84
C VAL A 166 -7.31 20.92 -8.05
N VAL A 167 -7.26 19.58 -7.93
CA VAL A 167 -7.56 18.66 -9.04
C VAL A 167 -9.07 18.56 -9.30
N GLU A 168 -9.87 18.57 -8.24
CA GLU A 168 -11.34 18.55 -8.35
C GLU A 168 -11.89 19.90 -8.85
N ILE A 169 -11.24 21.00 -8.46
CA ILE A 169 -11.52 22.33 -9.01
C ILE A 169 -11.16 22.41 -10.50
N ALA A 170 -10.06 21.79 -10.96
CA ALA A 170 -9.65 21.84 -12.37
C ALA A 170 -10.63 21.13 -13.32
N SER A 171 -11.18 19.97 -12.93
CA SER A 171 -12.19 19.26 -13.73
C SER A 171 -13.55 19.98 -13.72
N ALA A 172 -13.90 20.63 -12.61
CA ALA A 172 -15.09 21.45 -12.49
C ALA A 172 -15.00 22.72 -13.36
N ILE A 173 -13.85 23.42 -13.38
CA ILE A 173 -13.64 24.62 -14.21
C ILE A 173 -13.72 24.27 -15.70
N SER A 174 -13.14 23.14 -16.13
CA SER A 174 -13.22 22.70 -17.53
C SER A 174 -14.66 22.48 -17.98
N SER A 175 -15.48 21.86 -17.14
CA SER A 175 -16.90 21.58 -17.42
C SER A 175 -17.75 22.86 -17.44
N VAL A 176 -17.48 23.81 -16.53
CA VAL A 176 -18.18 25.09 -16.47
C VAL A 176 -17.85 25.97 -17.69
N SER A 177 -16.59 26.01 -18.13
CA SER A 177 -16.19 26.78 -19.32
C SER A 177 -16.88 26.29 -20.59
N ILE A 178 -17.03 24.97 -20.76
CA ILE A 178 -17.72 24.38 -21.91
C ILE A 178 -19.22 24.74 -21.90
N PHE A 179 -19.88 24.63 -20.75
CA PHE A 179 -21.31 24.97 -20.62
C PHE A 179 -21.59 26.46 -20.84
N VAL A 180 -20.73 27.34 -20.33
CA VAL A 180 -20.86 28.79 -20.53
C VAL A 180 -20.65 29.16 -22.00
N MET A 181 -19.66 28.55 -22.67
CA MET A 181 -19.43 28.76 -24.11
C MET A 181 -20.58 28.25 -24.97
N LEU A 182 -21.14 27.07 -24.67
CA LEU A 182 -22.30 26.52 -25.39
C LEU A 182 -23.54 27.40 -25.23
N ARG A 183 -23.80 27.94 -24.03
CA ARG A 183 -24.90 28.88 -23.79
C ARG A 183 -24.70 30.20 -24.53
N LEU A 184 -23.48 30.74 -24.55
CA LEU A 184 -23.16 31.97 -25.28
C LEU A 184 -23.38 31.79 -26.79
N GLN A 185 -22.92 30.69 -27.38
CA GLN A 185 -23.13 30.42 -28.80
C GLN A 185 -24.62 30.20 -29.14
N GLY A 186 -25.38 29.55 -28.27
CA GLY A 186 -26.83 29.39 -28.43
C GLY A 186 -27.58 30.72 -28.40
N GLN A 187 -27.25 31.62 -27.47
CA GLN A 187 -27.86 32.95 -27.34
C GLN A 187 -27.50 33.88 -28.52
N VAL A 188 -26.27 33.81 -29.02
CA VAL A 188 -25.85 34.58 -30.21
C VAL A 188 -26.59 34.11 -31.46
N ARG A 189 -26.72 32.80 -31.66
CA ARG A 189 -27.47 32.24 -32.80
C ARG A 189 -28.96 32.56 -32.74
N LEU A 190 -29.57 32.53 -31.55
CA LEU A 190 -30.98 32.90 -31.36
C LEU A 190 -31.23 34.39 -31.66
N ARG A 191 -30.32 35.28 -31.23
CA ARG A 191 -30.42 36.71 -31.54
C ARG A 191 -30.19 37.03 -33.02
N ALA A 192 -29.34 36.28 -33.71
CA ALA A 192 -29.15 36.42 -35.15
C ALA A 192 -30.39 35.95 -35.94
N ALA A 193 -31.00 34.83 -35.53
CA ALA A 193 -32.22 34.31 -36.17
C ALA A 193 -33.42 35.27 -36.02
N LEU A 194 -33.65 35.80 -34.80
CA LEU A 194 -34.75 36.71 -34.52
C LEU A 194 -34.67 38.06 -35.27
N ARG A 195 -33.47 38.52 -35.65
CA ARG A 195 -33.29 39.74 -36.45
C ARG A 195 -33.56 39.57 -37.94
N SER A 196 -33.53 38.35 -38.47
CA SER A 196 -33.78 38.11 -39.91
C SER A 196 -35.26 37.97 -40.26
N THR A 197 -36.12 37.72 -39.27
CA THR A 197 -37.58 37.58 -39.44
C THR A 197 -38.35 38.88 -39.25
N SER A 198 -37.67 40.00 -38.94
CA SER A 198 -38.30 41.32 -38.73
C SER A 198 -38.01 42.32 -39.86
N ALA A 199 -37.68 41.84 -41.06
CA ALA A 199 -37.48 42.66 -42.27
C ALA A 199 -38.47 42.24 -43.35
#